data_AF-A0A971YED1-F1
#
_entry.id   AF-A0A971YED1-F1
#
_cell.length_a   1.000
_cell.length_b   1.000
_cell.length_c   1.000
_cell.angle_alpha   90.00
_cell.angle_beta   90.00
_cell.angle_gamma   90.00
#
_symmetry.space_group_name_H-M   'P 1'
#
loop_
_entity.id
_entity.type
_entity.pdbx_description
1 polymer ?
#
loop_
_entity_poly.entity_id
_entity_poly.type
_entity_poly.pdbx_seq_one_letter_code
_entity_poly.pdbx_strand_id
1 'polypeptide(L)'
;MNPFQLDFEQTRSLLGQYNIPLLGQMVTDLDQAISAAQTLGYPVVLKPVSEQIIHKTDLGCVFLHIQSSEGLRTAHAQMIQNILAAGLDLPEALLIQPMVLPGAEILIGATQDPSFGPMTMVGSGGRLVELLADVTPGIGVLSPEDARAMFMRTKAGRILQGFRESPLDMDAVINLAVNVSRLMSEHPEIHELDLNPVIVYAKGCALVDARVIQGEPVRYPRQTDISPGIMRSLDIIFSPKSVVVYGASNTGTVGGIVLKNLRRRCTVYPVNPRTKVLQGQPCYPDLASLPEVPELAVFVVNSETVVREFEIFCRAGGKGAIIVSDGFAESGRRELED
;
A
#
# COMPACT_ATOMS: atom_id res chain seq x y z
N MET A 1 12.31 18.58 5.97
CA MET A 1 11.56 18.82 7.22
C MET A 1 11.32 17.48 7.88
N ASN A 2 11.35 17.42 9.22
CA ASN A 2 10.90 16.22 9.92
C ASN A 2 9.40 16.03 9.67
N PRO A 3 8.91 14.79 9.52
CA PRO A 3 7.48 14.54 9.39
C PRO A 3 6.72 15.10 10.60
N PHE A 4 5.58 15.74 10.35
CA PHE A 4 4.71 16.32 11.36
C PHE A 4 3.25 15.94 11.09
N GLN A 5 2.44 15.94 12.14
CA GLN A 5 1.01 15.64 12.02
C GLN A 5 0.25 16.91 11.64
N LEU A 6 -0.64 16.79 10.66
CA LEU A 6 -1.58 17.87 10.32
C LEU A 6 -2.59 18.08 11.44
N ASP A 7 -2.97 19.33 11.67
CA ASP A 7 -4.08 19.63 12.59
C ASP A 7 -5.42 19.13 12.03
N PHE A 8 -6.47 19.18 12.86
CA PHE A 8 -7.79 18.69 12.47
C PHE A 8 -8.38 19.43 11.26
N GLU A 9 -8.21 20.75 11.17
CA GLU A 9 -8.81 21.56 10.11
C GLU A 9 -8.06 21.39 8.78
N GLN A 10 -6.73 21.29 8.83
CA GLN A 10 -5.87 20.93 7.71
C GLN A 10 -6.23 19.53 7.20
N THR A 11 -6.33 18.56 8.10
CA THR A 11 -6.73 17.17 7.79
C THR A 11 -8.12 17.14 7.15
N ARG A 12 -9.11 17.81 7.76
CA ARG A 12 -10.48 17.89 7.24
C ARG A 12 -10.54 18.53 5.85
N SER A 13 -9.80 19.62 5.64
CA SER A 13 -9.73 20.32 4.35
C SER A 13 -9.10 19.45 3.26
N LEU A 14 -8.00 18.76 3.57
CA LEU A 14 -7.33 17.84 2.66
C LEU A 14 -8.24 16.67 2.28
N LEU A 15 -8.78 15.96 3.28
CA LEU A 15 -9.67 14.82 3.07
C LEU A 15 -10.95 15.21 2.29
N GLY A 16 -11.50 16.40 2.57
CA GLY A 16 -12.68 16.94 1.89
C GLY A 16 -12.51 17.08 0.37
N GLN A 17 -11.31 17.40 -0.12
CA GLN A 17 -11.01 17.51 -1.55
C GLN A 17 -11.15 16.17 -2.29
N TYR A 18 -11.04 15.05 -1.56
CA TYR A 18 -11.13 13.69 -2.09
C TYR A 18 -12.45 12.99 -1.73
N ASN A 19 -13.48 13.73 -1.31
CA ASN A 19 -14.75 13.16 -0.85
C ASN A 19 -14.58 12.19 0.32
N ILE A 20 -13.68 12.51 1.24
CA ILE A 20 -13.45 11.76 2.49
C ILE A 20 -13.97 12.64 3.64
N PRO A 21 -15.25 12.56 4.02
CA PRO A 21 -15.84 13.49 4.96
C PRO A 21 -15.39 13.21 6.40
N LEU A 22 -14.58 14.11 6.96
CA LEU A 22 -14.26 14.16 8.39
C LEU A 22 -15.12 15.22 9.06
N LEU A 23 -16.06 14.81 9.91
CA LEU A 23 -17.00 15.71 10.57
C LEU A 23 -16.44 16.24 11.88
N GLY A 24 -16.68 17.52 12.13
CA GLY A 24 -16.30 18.20 13.36
C GLY A 24 -15.86 19.63 13.14
N GLN A 25 -15.61 20.32 14.26
CA GLN A 25 -15.07 21.66 14.32
C GLN A 25 -14.07 21.75 15.48
N MET A 26 -12.88 22.28 15.17
CA MET A 26 -11.90 22.66 16.19
C MET A 26 -12.19 24.08 16.68
N VAL A 27 -12.21 24.28 17.99
CA VAL A 27 -12.58 25.54 18.64
C VAL A 27 -11.65 25.83 19.81
N THR A 28 -11.48 27.10 20.17
CA THR A 28 -10.50 27.50 21.20
C THR A 28 -11.10 27.70 22.58
N ASP A 29 -12.43 27.75 22.70
CA ASP A 29 -13.12 28.00 23.96
C ASP A 29 -14.49 27.32 24.04
N LEU A 30 -15.07 27.34 25.23
CA LEU A 30 -16.33 26.67 25.55
C LEU A 30 -17.54 27.31 24.86
N ASP A 31 -17.55 28.63 24.64
CA ASP A 31 -18.69 29.29 24.02
C ASP A 31 -18.72 28.98 22.51
N GLN A 32 -17.55 28.95 21.86
CA GLN A 32 -17.41 28.41 20.52
C GLN A 32 -17.78 26.93 20.44
N ALA A 33 -17.40 26.12 21.43
CA ALA A 33 -17.79 24.71 21.49
C ALA A 33 -19.32 24.51 21.55
N ILE A 34 -20.03 25.35 22.31
CA ILE A 34 -21.49 25.33 22.37
C ILE A 34 -22.09 25.73 21.02
N SER A 35 -21.58 26.79 20.39
CA SER A 35 -22.03 27.22 19.06
C SER A 35 -21.80 26.15 17.98
N ALA A 36 -20.63 25.50 18.02
CA ALA A 36 -20.29 24.37 17.15
C ALA A 36 -21.26 23.20 17.36
N ALA A 37 -21.54 22.82 18.61
CA ALA A 37 -22.46 21.75 18.93
C ALA A 37 -23.91 22.05 18.49
N GLN A 38 -24.37 23.31 18.60
CA GLN A 38 -25.66 23.74 18.09
C GLN A 38 -25.75 23.64 16.56
N THR A 39 -24.66 23.96 15.86
CA THR A 39 -24.59 23.89 14.40
C THR A 39 -24.53 22.43 13.91
N LEU A 40 -23.73 21.59 14.57
CA LEU A 40 -23.55 20.19 14.23
C LEU A 40 -24.76 19.32 14.60
N GLY A 41 -25.51 19.73 15.64
CA GLY A 41 -26.62 18.99 16.21
C GLY A 41 -26.18 17.98 17.26
N TYR A 42 -26.98 17.85 18.31
CA TYR A 42 -26.77 16.87 19.38
C TYR A 42 -27.32 15.47 18.98
N PRO A 43 -26.74 14.37 19.50
CA PRO A 43 -25.63 14.33 20.46
C PRO A 43 -24.25 14.56 19.84
N VAL A 44 -23.36 15.18 20.60
CA VAL A 44 -21.98 15.47 20.20
C VAL A 44 -20.95 14.77 21.10
N VAL A 45 -19.71 14.79 20.63
CA VAL A 45 -18.50 14.32 21.30
C VAL A 45 -17.58 15.52 21.55
N LEU A 46 -16.95 15.56 22.73
CA LEU A 46 -15.93 16.53 23.10
C LEU A 46 -14.59 15.80 23.31
N LYS A 47 -13.54 16.24 22.60
CA LYS A 47 -12.16 15.74 22.72
C LYS A 47 -11.18 16.90 22.89
N PRO A 48 -10.09 16.75 23.68
CA PRO A 48 -9.01 17.71 23.70
C PRO A 48 -8.15 17.58 22.42
N VAL A 49 -7.65 18.71 21.95
CA VAL A 49 -6.59 18.78 20.95
C VAL A 49 -5.33 19.22 21.68
N SER A 50 -4.38 18.30 21.83
CA SER A 50 -3.09 18.58 22.47
C SER A 50 -2.02 17.59 22.08
N GLU A 51 -0.78 18.08 21.92
CA GLU A 51 0.40 17.24 21.65
C GLU A 51 0.77 16.36 22.85
N GLN A 52 0.48 16.81 24.06
CA GLN A 52 0.82 16.09 25.30
C GLN A 52 -0.18 14.96 25.62
N ILE A 53 -1.41 15.06 25.11
CA ILE A 53 -2.53 14.17 25.45
C ILE A 53 -2.71 13.12 24.33
N ILE A 54 -1.81 12.14 24.30
CA ILE A 54 -1.81 11.08 23.27
C ILE A 54 -2.93 10.05 23.53
N HIS A 55 -3.01 9.50 24.76
CA HIS A 55 -4.00 8.49 25.14
C HIS A 55 -5.25 9.12 25.80
N LYS A 56 -5.97 9.96 25.04
CA LYS A 56 -7.10 10.79 25.51
C LYS A 56 -8.18 9.99 26.24
N THR A 57 -8.53 8.81 25.71
CA THR A 57 -9.56 7.94 26.30
C THR A 57 -9.12 7.37 27.64
N ASP A 58 -7.85 6.96 27.75
CA ASP A 58 -7.31 6.36 28.97
C ASP A 58 -7.20 7.39 30.11
N LEU A 59 -6.99 8.66 29.76
CA LEU A 59 -7.04 9.79 30.69
C LEU A 59 -8.48 10.25 31.01
N GLY A 60 -9.50 9.57 30.49
CA GLY A 60 -10.90 9.96 30.69
C GLY A 60 -11.23 11.34 30.12
N CYS A 61 -10.49 11.78 29.10
CA CYS A 61 -10.63 13.10 28.50
C CYS A 61 -11.44 13.07 27.21
N VAL A 62 -12.20 11.99 26.93
CA VAL A 62 -13.13 11.93 25.80
C VAL A 62 -14.54 11.79 26.34
N PHE A 63 -15.39 12.76 26.03
CA PHE A 63 -16.78 12.76 26.49
C PHE A 63 -17.71 12.50 25.30
N LEU A 64 -18.45 11.40 25.39
CA LEU A 64 -19.38 10.95 24.36
C LEU A 64 -20.83 11.28 24.77
N HIS A 65 -21.75 11.17 23.80
CA HIS A 65 -23.19 11.29 24.04
C HIS A 65 -23.64 12.57 24.77
N ILE A 66 -22.96 13.70 24.52
CA ILE A 66 -23.36 14.98 25.10
C ILE A 66 -24.64 15.44 24.40
N GLN A 67 -25.73 15.65 25.15
CA GLN A 67 -27.07 15.90 24.58
C GLN A 67 -27.52 17.37 24.63
N SER A 68 -26.78 18.24 25.31
CA SER A 68 -27.18 19.63 25.53
C SER A 68 -25.98 20.53 25.79
N SER A 69 -26.21 21.84 25.72
CA SER A 69 -25.21 22.86 26.09
C SER A 69 -24.77 22.72 27.54
N GLU A 70 -25.69 22.43 28.47
CA GLU A 70 -25.37 22.21 29.88
C GLU A 70 -24.52 20.96 30.08
N GLY A 71 -24.85 19.87 29.39
CA GLY A 71 -24.03 18.65 29.38
C GLY A 71 -22.63 18.92 28.84
N LEU A 72 -22.50 19.79 27.84
CA LEU A 72 -21.20 20.19 27.28
C LEU A 72 -20.37 21.00 28.28
N ARG A 73 -20.99 21.90 29.04
CA ARG A 73 -20.33 22.65 30.13
C ARG A 73 -19.81 21.72 31.21
N THR A 74 -20.63 20.74 31.63
CA THR A 74 -20.23 19.74 32.63
C THR A 74 -19.08 18.87 32.12
N ALA A 75 -19.18 18.38 30.88
CA ALA A 75 -18.14 17.56 30.26
C ALA A 75 -16.82 18.32 30.12
N HIS A 76 -16.85 19.59 29.70
CA HIS A 76 -15.66 20.43 29.62
C HIS A 76 -15.01 20.64 30.99
N ALA A 77 -15.80 20.95 32.03
CA ALA A 77 -15.26 21.11 33.38
C ALA A 77 -14.58 19.83 33.88
N GLN A 78 -15.19 18.66 33.64
CA GLN A 78 -14.61 17.37 34.04
C GLN A 78 -13.35 17.03 33.22
N MET A 79 -13.32 17.34 31.92
CA MET A 79 -12.13 17.18 31.08
C MET A 79 -10.95 17.96 31.64
N ILE A 80 -11.15 19.24 31.95
CA ILE A 80 -10.11 20.10 32.49
C ILE A 80 -9.61 19.57 33.84
N GLN A 81 -10.52 19.10 34.71
CA GLN A 81 -10.13 18.46 35.96
C GLN A 81 -9.26 17.20 35.75
N ASN A 82 -9.63 16.34 34.80
CA ASN A 82 -8.89 15.12 34.51
C ASN A 82 -7.48 15.42 33.98
N ILE A 83 -7.34 16.42 33.10
CA ILE A 83 -6.06 16.87 32.54
C ILE A 83 -5.14 17.42 33.64
N LEU A 84 -5.67 18.32 34.48
CA LEU A 84 -4.89 18.89 35.59
C LEU A 84 -4.52 17.85 36.64
N ALA A 85 -5.41 16.88 36.93
CA ALA A 85 -5.12 15.79 37.84
C ALA A 85 -4.01 14.85 37.32
N ALA A 86 -3.84 14.76 35.99
CA ALA A 86 -2.74 14.05 35.36
C ALA A 86 -1.43 14.87 35.32
N GLY A 87 -1.43 16.12 35.81
CA GLY A 87 -0.27 17.00 35.82
C GLY A 87 0.12 17.52 34.44
N LEU A 88 -0.83 17.59 33.51
CA LEU A 88 -0.63 18.06 32.14
C LEU A 88 -1.14 19.50 31.96
N ASP A 89 -0.62 20.17 30.94
CA ASP A 89 -1.10 21.49 30.54
C ASP A 89 -2.50 21.42 29.91
N LEU A 90 -3.22 22.54 29.94
CA LEU A 90 -4.52 22.68 29.29
C LEU A 90 -4.39 22.50 27.77
N PRO A 91 -5.41 21.93 27.11
CA PRO A 91 -5.34 21.67 25.68
C PRO A 91 -5.38 22.97 24.87
N GLU A 92 -4.67 22.98 23.76
CA GLU A 92 -4.52 24.10 22.82
C GLU A 92 -5.86 24.41 22.13
N ALA A 93 -6.70 23.40 21.95
CA ALA A 93 -8.05 23.53 21.42
C ALA A 93 -8.97 22.39 21.89
N LEU A 94 -10.26 22.54 21.61
CA LEU A 94 -11.28 21.53 21.78
C LEU A 94 -11.78 21.09 20.41
N LEU A 95 -12.10 19.81 20.28
CA LEU A 95 -12.70 19.24 19.08
C LEU A 95 -14.12 18.79 19.39
N ILE A 96 -15.09 19.38 18.67
CA ILE A 96 -16.51 19.01 18.73
C ILE A 96 -16.86 18.21 17.48
N GLN A 97 -17.41 17.01 17.66
CA GLN A 97 -17.83 16.15 16.55
C GLN A 97 -19.25 15.62 16.78
N PRO A 98 -20.03 15.34 15.73
CA PRO A 98 -21.26 14.57 15.87
C PRO A 98 -20.98 13.19 16.45
N MET A 99 -21.87 12.69 17.30
CA MET A 99 -21.78 11.30 17.77
C MET A 99 -22.17 10.35 16.64
N VAL A 100 -21.24 9.49 16.23
CA VAL A 100 -21.52 8.43 15.25
C VAL A 100 -22.39 7.33 15.85
N LEU A 101 -23.21 6.68 15.03
CA LEU A 101 -23.96 5.50 15.44
C LEU A 101 -23.02 4.29 15.58
N PRO A 102 -23.32 3.31 16.44
CA PRO A 102 -22.61 2.04 16.46
C PRO A 102 -22.73 1.31 15.12
N GLY A 103 -21.66 0.63 14.70
CA GLY A 103 -21.60 -0.15 13.46
C GLY A 103 -20.34 -1.00 13.42
N ALA A 104 -20.04 -1.63 12.29
CA ALA A 104 -18.81 -2.40 12.15
C ALA A 104 -17.60 -1.49 11.97
N GLU A 105 -16.52 -1.76 12.69
CA GLU A 105 -15.28 -0.99 12.60
C GLU A 105 -14.32 -1.57 11.56
N ILE A 106 -13.82 -0.69 10.70
CA ILE A 106 -12.85 -1.00 9.65
C ILE A 106 -11.70 -0.02 9.77
N LEU A 107 -10.51 -0.48 9.39
CA LEU A 107 -9.34 0.36 9.24
C LEU A 107 -9.03 0.53 7.75
N ILE A 108 -8.77 1.78 7.36
CA ILE A 108 -8.18 2.12 6.07
C ILE A 108 -6.98 3.02 6.35
N GLY A 109 -5.80 2.48 6.11
CA GLY A 109 -4.54 3.21 6.25
C GLY A 109 -3.85 3.35 4.91
N ALA A 110 -2.89 4.26 4.81
CA ALA A 110 -2.01 4.34 3.67
C ALA A 110 -0.66 4.91 4.05
N THR A 111 0.38 4.50 3.33
CA THR A 111 1.74 4.98 3.51
C THR A 111 2.42 5.23 2.17
N GLN A 112 3.47 6.05 2.16
CA GLN A 112 4.38 6.14 1.02
C GLN A 112 5.53 5.17 1.21
N ASP A 113 5.63 4.18 0.34
CA ASP A 113 6.78 3.29 0.27
C ASP A 113 7.83 3.86 -0.71
N PRO A 114 9.12 3.92 -0.35
CA PRO A 114 10.16 4.41 -1.26
C PRO A 114 10.32 3.58 -2.55
N SER A 115 9.99 2.28 -2.50
CA SER A 115 10.14 1.35 -3.63
C SER A 115 8.85 1.24 -4.44
N PHE A 116 7.71 1.16 -3.77
CA PHE A 116 6.41 0.89 -4.38
C PHE A 116 5.53 2.14 -4.58
N GLY A 117 5.91 3.27 -3.99
CA GLY A 117 5.10 4.49 -3.99
C GLY A 117 3.91 4.38 -3.02
N PRO A 118 2.75 4.99 -3.33
CA PRO A 118 1.62 5.00 -2.42
C PRO A 118 1.06 3.58 -2.23
N MET A 119 0.93 3.16 -0.98
CA MET A 119 0.33 1.88 -0.60
C MET A 119 -0.88 2.13 0.29
N THR A 120 -2.04 1.63 -0.12
CA THR A 120 -3.27 1.65 0.68
C THR A 120 -3.46 0.29 1.36
N MET A 121 -3.81 0.28 2.63
CA MET A 121 -4.08 -0.89 3.45
C MET A 121 -5.54 -0.89 3.88
N VAL A 122 -6.21 -2.02 3.76
CA VAL A 122 -7.56 -2.22 4.31
C VAL A 122 -7.58 -3.43 5.24
N GLY A 123 -8.34 -3.35 6.33
CA GLY A 123 -8.41 -4.43 7.31
C GLY A 123 -9.51 -4.23 8.35
N SER A 124 -9.65 -5.20 9.26
CA SER A 124 -10.59 -5.08 10.39
C SER A 124 -10.09 -4.07 11.43
N GLY A 125 -10.98 -3.22 11.95
CA GLY A 125 -10.66 -2.39 13.13
C GLY A 125 -10.51 -3.24 14.41
N GLY A 126 -9.70 -2.79 15.38
CA GLY A 126 -9.49 -3.48 16.66
C GLY A 126 -8.20 -3.08 17.40
N ARG A 127 -7.89 -3.75 18.53
CA ARG A 127 -6.63 -3.53 19.28
C ARG A 127 -5.41 -4.02 18.49
N LEU A 128 -4.30 -3.28 18.60
CA LEU A 128 -3.02 -3.37 17.83
C LEU A 128 -2.47 -4.77 17.46
N VAL A 129 -2.83 -5.82 18.21
CA VAL A 129 -2.33 -7.19 18.02
C VAL A 129 -3.15 -7.98 16.99
N GLU A 130 -4.42 -7.66 16.80
CA GLU A 130 -5.30 -8.32 15.81
C GLU A 130 -5.16 -7.69 14.41
N LEU A 131 -4.77 -6.41 14.37
CA LEU A 131 -4.57 -5.61 13.15
C LEU A 131 -3.39 -6.09 12.30
N LEU A 132 -2.29 -6.54 12.91
CA LEU A 132 -1.09 -6.97 12.17
C LEU A 132 -1.29 -8.24 11.33
N ALA A 133 -2.41 -8.96 11.53
CA ALA A 133 -2.66 -10.24 10.86
C ALA A 133 -3.83 -10.23 9.84
N ASP A 134 -4.58 -9.13 9.72
CA ASP A 134 -5.78 -9.05 8.85
C ASP A 134 -5.82 -7.76 8.00
N VAL A 135 -4.68 -7.43 7.39
CA VAL A 135 -4.56 -6.32 6.44
C VAL A 135 -4.19 -6.83 5.05
N THR A 136 -4.76 -6.20 4.03
CA THR A 136 -4.36 -6.42 2.64
C THR A 136 -3.84 -5.11 2.05
N PRO A 137 -2.60 -5.10 1.50
CA PRO A 137 -2.05 -3.93 0.82
C PRO A 137 -2.51 -3.87 -0.64
N GLY A 138 -2.62 -2.67 -1.16
CA GLY A 138 -2.82 -2.34 -2.56
C GLY A 138 -1.87 -1.21 -2.96
N ILE A 139 -1.21 -1.37 -4.11
CA ILE A 139 -0.14 -0.46 -4.58
C ILE A 139 -0.72 0.48 -5.64
N GLY A 140 -0.35 1.77 -5.57
CA GLY A 140 -0.78 2.76 -6.54
C GLY A 140 -2.21 3.24 -6.33
N VAL A 141 -2.79 3.79 -7.40
CA VAL A 141 -4.20 4.17 -7.43
C VAL A 141 -5.05 2.92 -7.65
N LEU A 142 -5.95 2.65 -6.71
CA LEU A 142 -6.81 1.46 -6.75
C LEU A 142 -8.01 1.65 -7.67
N SER A 143 -8.37 0.58 -8.39
CA SER A 143 -9.72 0.46 -8.96
C SER A 143 -10.73 -0.03 -7.90
N PRO A 144 -12.04 0.18 -8.11
CA PRO A 144 -13.07 -0.43 -7.25
C PRO A 144 -12.95 -1.95 -7.16
N GLU A 145 -12.53 -2.61 -8.23
CA GLU A 145 -12.30 -4.06 -8.28
C GLU A 145 -11.11 -4.47 -7.40
N ASP A 146 -10.02 -3.71 -7.42
CA ASP A 146 -8.85 -3.94 -6.56
C ASP A 146 -9.25 -3.82 -5.08
N ALA A 147 -9.88 -2.71 -4.71
CA ALA A 147 -10.33 -2.46 -3.35
C ALA A 147 -11.31 -3.54 -2.87
N ARG A 148 -12.26 -3.96 -3.73
CA ARG A 148 -13.15 -5.09 -3.43
C ARG A 148 -12.37 -6.38 -3.18
N ALA A 149 -11.42 -6.72 -4.05
CA ALA A 149 -10.59 -7.91 -3.90
C ALA A 149 -9.74 -7.85 -2.62
N MET A 150 -9.27 -6.67 -2.22
CA MET A 150 -8.55 -6.46 -0.97
C MET A 150 -9.44 -6.75 0.24
N PHE A 151 -10.64 -6.16 0.32
CA PHE A 151 -11.59 -6.43 1.41
C PHE A 151 -11.98 -7.92 1.48
N MET A 152 -12.19 -8.57 0.33
CA MET A 152 -12.56 -9.99 0.28
C MET A 152 -11.50 -10.93 0.87
N ARG A 153 -10.26 -10.46 1.04
CA ARG A 153 -9.16 -11.23 1.65
C ARG A 153 -9.05 -11.05 3.16
N THR A 154 -9.86 -10.19 3.77
CA THR A 154 -9.82 -9.88 5.20
C THR A 154 -11.03 -10.45 5.95
N LYS A 155 -10.95 -10.51 7.28
CA LYS A 155 -12.12 -10.75 8.15
C LYS A 155 -13.12 -9.61 8.03
N ALA A 156 -12.67 -8.37 7.84
CA ALA A 156 -13.55 -7.22 7.60
C ALA A 156 -14.47 -7.45 6.39
N GLY A 157 -13.95 -7.97 5.28
CA GLY A 157 -14.78 -8.31 4.12
C GLY A 157 -15.90 -9.31 4.44
N ARG A 158 -15.61 -10.31 5.28
CA ARG A 158 -16.63 -11.27 5.74
C ARG A 158 -17.68 -10.63 6.63
N ILE A 159 -17.30 -9.69 7.50
CA ILE A 159 -18.24 -8.93 8.34
C ILE A 159 -19.16 -8.09 7.45
N LEU A 160 -18.58 -7.36 6.49
CA LEU A 160 -19.34 -6.53 5.54
C LEU A 160 -20.34 -7.33 4.71
N GLN A 161 -20.04 -8.60 4.40
CA GLN A 161 -20.97 -9.49 3.69
C GLN A 161 -22.15 -9.99 4.55
N GLY A 162 -22.24 -9.61 5.83
CA GLY A 162 -23.35 -9.99 6.70
C GLY A 162 -23.15 -11.36 7.37
N PHE A 163 -21.93 -11.69 7.81
CA PHE A 163 -21.72 -12.92 8.58
C PHE A 163 -22.43 -12.82 9.94
N ARG A 164 -23.67 -13.36 10.00
CA ARG A 164 -24.65 -13.37 11.12
C ARG A 164 -25.56 -12.14 11.24
N GLU A 165 -25.38 -11.13 10.41
CA GLU A 165 -26.20 -9.89 10.38
C GLU A 165 -26.57 -9.52 8.94
N SER A 166 -27.36 -8.46 8.76
CA SER A 166 -27.62 -7.91 7.41
C SER A 166 -26.31 -7.40 6.78
N PRO A 167 -26.13 -7.53 5.46
CA PRO A 167 -24.97 -6.96 4.77
C PRO A 167 -24.82 -5.46 5.03
N LEU A 168 -23.58 -5.01 5.15
CA LEU A 168 -23.20 -3.61 5.30
C LEU A 168 -22.81 -3.02 3.94
N ASP A 169 -22.70 -1.70 3.89
CA ASP A 169 -22.38 -0.96 2.67
C ASP A 169 -20.89 -1.10 2.29
N MET A 170 -20.56 -2.23 1.67
CA MET A 170 -19.23 -2.53 1.13
C MET A 170 -18.79 -1.47 0.10
N ASP A 171 -19.72 -0.94 -0.68
CA ASP A 171 -19.39 0.02 -1.73
C ASP A 171 -18.94 1.36 -1.14
N ALA A 172 -19.47 1.76 0.03
CA ALA A 172 -19.01 2.94 0.75
C ALA A 172 -17.52 2.86 1.13
N VAL A 173 -17.07 1.72 1.67
CA VAL A 173 -15.65 1.55 2.07
C VAL A 173 -14.73 1.29 0.88
N ILE A 174 -15.22 0.68 -0.20
CA ILE A 174 -14.49 0.58 -1.47
C ILE A 174 -14.20 1.98 -2.00
N ASN A 175 -15.23 2.84 -2.09
CA ASN A 175 -15.07 4.21 -2.57
C ASN A 175 -14.10 5.01 -1.68
N LEU A 176 -14.17 4.80 -0.37
CA LEU A 176 -13.26 5.42 0.58
C LEU A 176 -11.80 4.99 0.34
N ALA A 177 -11.53 3.69 0.17
CA ALA A 177 -10.19 3.17 -0.11
C ALA A 177 -9.64 3.68 -1.46
N VAL A 178 -10.48 3.75 -2.49
CA VAL A 178 -10.11 4.32 -3.80
C VAL A 178 -9.74 5.80 -3.65
N ASN A 179 -10.55 6.58 -2.93
CA ASN A 179 -10.27 8.00 -2.69
C ASN A 179 -8.98 8.22 -1.88
N VAL A 180 -8.71 7.38 -0.87
CA VAL A 180 -7.44 7.39 -0.13
C VAL A 180 -6.26 7.12 -1.05
N SER A 181 -6.35 6.09 -1.89
CA SER A 181 -5.26 5.75 -2.84
C SER A 181 -4.96 6.89 -3.81
N ARG A 182 -6.00 7.60 -4.26
CA ARG A 182 -5.87 8.77 -5.12
C ARG A 182 -5.20 9.94 -4.41
N LEU A 183 -5.62 10.26 -3.18
CA LEU A 183 -5.01 11.28 -2.35
C LEU A 183 -3.51 11.02 -2.18
N MET A 184 -3.15 9.80 -1.81
CA MET A 184 -1.74 9.42 -1.61
C MET A 184 -0.93 9.48 -2.91
N SER A 185 -1.54 9.18 -4.06
CA SER A 185 -0.86 9.32 -5.35
C SER A 185 -0.61 10.78 -5.76
N GLU A 186 -1.54 11.68 -5.43
CA GLU A 186 -1.47 13.10 -5.80
C GLU A 186 -0.63 13.92 -4.78
N HIS A 187 -0.45 13.43 -3.55
CA HIS A 187 0.30 14.07 -2.47
C HIS A 187 1.49 13.22 -1.95
N PRO A 188 2.62 13.16 -2.67
CA PRO A 188 3.81 12.42 -2.24
C PRO A 188 4.42 12.91 -0.91
N GLU A 189 4.10 14.13 -0.48
CA GLU A 189 4.46 14.69 0.83
C GLU A 189 3.71 14.07 2.01
N ILE A 190 2.57 13.42 1.79
CA ILE A 190 1.82 12.73 2.86
C ILE A 190 2.44 11.35 3.04
N HIS A 191 3.14 11.15 4.16
CA HIS A 191 3.86 9.90 4.47
C HIS A 191 2.95 8.81 4.99
N GLU A 192 1.97 9.19 5.82
CA GLU A 192 1.03 8.29 6.47
C GLU A 192 -0.35 8.94 6.53
N LEU A 193 -1.38 8.15 6.26
CA LEU A 193 -2.78 8.49 6.47
C LEU A 193 -3.43 7.30 7.17
N ASP A 194 -4.07 7.53 8.31
CA ASP A 194 -4.78 6.50 9.07
C ASP A 194 -6.22 6.94 9.33
N LEU A 195 -7.18 6.20 8.79
CA LEU A 195 -8.61 6.37 9.05
C LEU A 195 -9.05 5.29 10.03
N ASN A 196 -9.09 5.64 11.31
CA ASN A 196 -9.24 4.67 12.38
C ASN A 196 -10.06 5.20 13.57
N PRO A 197 -11.26 4.66 13.84
CA PRO A 197 -12.00 3.70 13.02
C PRO A 197 -12.85 4.38 11.92
N VAL A 198 -13.09 3.62 10.85
CA VAL A 198 -14.21 3.83 9.92
C VAL A 198 -15.39 2.98 10.38
N ILE A 199 -16.52 3.59 10.71
CA ILE A 199 -17.74 2.88 11.12
C ILE A 199 -18.62 2.65 9.90
N VAL A 200 -18.98 1.40 9.63
CA VAL A 200 -19.79 1.02 8.47
C VAL A 200 -21.19 0.60 8.89
N TYR A 201 -22.18 1.06 8.13
CA TYR A 201 -23.60 0.81 8.36
C TYR A 201 -24.21 0.01 7.20
N ALA A 202 -25.50 -0.32 7.32
CA ALA A 202 -26.27 -0.87 6.21
C ALA A 202 -26.31 0.07 4.98
N LYS A 203 -26.12 1.38 5.20
CA LYS A 203 -26.00 2.39 4.15
C LYS A 203 -24.99 3.46 4.57
N GLY A 204 -23.90 3.55 3.84
CA GLY A 204 -22.80 4.47 4.08
C GLY A 204 -21.85 4.08 5.22
N CYS A 205 -20.90 4.96 5.49
CA CYS A 205 -19.94 4.88 6.57
C CYS A 205 -19.67 6.26 7.19
N ALA A 206 -19.09 6.28 8.38
CA ALA A 206 -18.67 7.50 9.07
C ALA A 206 -17.23 7.37 9.58
N LEU A 207 -16.45 8.46 9.46
CA LEU A 207 -15.12 8.56 10.03
C LEU A 207 -15.18 9.12 11.44
N VAL A 208 -14.53 8.42 12.38
CA VAL A 208 -14.46 8.84 13.79
C VAL A 208 -13.22 9.68 14.06
N ASP A 209 -12.11 9.26 13.49
CA ASP A 209 -10.83 9.95 13.60
C ASP A 209 -10.01 9.76 12.32
N ALA A 210 -9.10 10.70 12.09
CA ALA A 210 -8.16 10.63 11.00
C ALA A 210 -6.83 11.24 11.43
N ARG A 211 -5.74 10.55 11.11
CA ARG A 211 -4.38 11.00 11.33
C ARG A 211 -3.67 11.12 10.00
N VAL A 212 -3.04 12.26 9.76
CA VAL A 212 -2.26 12.51 8.54
C VAL A 212 -0.89 13.03 8.93
N ILE A 213 0.15 12.34 8.48
CA ILE A 213 1.55 12.73 8.69
C ILE A 213 2.11 13.25 7.37
N GLN A 214 2.55 14.50 7.37
CA GLN A 214 3.18 15.15 6.24
C GLN A 214 4.68 15.31 6.47
N GLY A 215 5.49 15.07 5.44
CA GLY A 215 6.93 15.25 5.45
C GLY A 215 7.46 15.75 4.11
N GLU A 216 8.72 15.44 3.80
CA GLU A 216 9.29 15.72 2.48
C GLU A 216 8.68 14.78 1.42
N PRO A 217 8.42 15.25 0.18
CA PRO A 217 7.88 14.42 -0.88
C PRO A 217 8.70 13.14 -1.11
N VAL A 218 8.06 11.98 -0.93
CA VAL A 218 8.68 10.69 -1.24
C VAL A 218 8.80 10.56 -2.76
N ARG A 219 10.03 10.41 -3.24
CA ARG A 219 10.29 10.11 -4.65
C ARG A 219 10.34 8.62 -4.84
N TYR A 220 9.46 8.13 -5.71
CA TYR A 220 9.45 6.74 -6.17
C TYR A 220 9.47 6.76 -7.71
N PRO A 221 9.97 5.69 -8.35
CA PRO A 221 10.00 5.60 -9.82
C PRO A 221 8.57 5.64 -10.38
N ARG A 222 8.28 6.59 -11.27
CA ARG A 222 7.01 6.68 -12.00
C ARG A 222 7.19 6.14 -13.42
N GLN A 223 6.09 5.68 -14.04
CA GLN A 223 6.14 5.26 -15.45
C GLN A 223 6.69 6.35 -16.38
N THR A 224 6.42 7.63 -16.07
CA THR A 224 6.93 8.78 -16.82
C THR A 224 8.45 8.95 -16.73
N ASP A 225 9.09 8.31 -15.75
CA ASP A 225 10.55 8.35 -15.59
C ASP A 225 11.25 7.35 -16.53
N ILE A 226 10.48 6.46 -17.17
CA ILE A 226 10.99 5.48 -18.12
C ILE A 226 11.03 6.12 -19.51
N SER A 227 12.24 6.41 -20.00
CA SER A 227 12.39 6.96 -21.35
C SER A 227 11.81 6.00 -22.42
N PRO A 228 11.32 6.51 -23.57
CA PRO A 228 10.87 5.66 -24.67
C PRO A 228 11.96 4.70 -25.19
N GLY A 229 13.23 4.99 -24.93
CA GLY A 229 14.35 4.09 -25.23
C GLY A 229 14.41 2.90 -24.26
N ILE A 230 14.25 3.16 -22.96
CA ILE A 230 14.17 2.10 -21.94
C ILE A 230 12.91 1.26 -22.16
N MET A 231 11.76 1.88 -22.45
CA MET A 231 10.52 1.15 -22.72
C MET A 231 10.67 0.22 -23.94
N ARG A 232 11.28 0.71 -25.03
CA ARG A 232 11.62 -0.12 -26.21
C ARG A 232 12.63 -1.22 -25.90
N SER A 233 13.52 -1.02 -24.93
CA SER A 233 14.47 -2.07 -24.53
C SER A 233 13.78 -3.25 -23.85
N LEU A 234 12.63 -3.02 -23.19
CA LEU A 234 11.84 -4.07 -22.54
C LEU A 234 11.08 -4.96 -23.55
N ASP A 235 10.84 -4.49 -24.78
CA ASP A 235 10.20 -5.31 -25.82
C ASP A 235 10.96 -6.62 -26.06
N ILE A 236 12.30 -6.61 -25.92
CA ILE A 236 13.15 -7.78 -26.06
C ILE A 236 12.88 -8.82 -24.95
N ILE A 237 12.50 -8.38 -23.75
CA ILE A 237 12.18 -9.27 -22.63
C ILE A 237 10.80 -9.92 -22.83
N PHE A 238 9.82 -9.16 -23.30
CA PHE A 238 8.43 -9.63 -23.40
C PHE A 238 8.09 -10.29 -24.75
N SER A 239 8.72 -9.86 -25.84
CA SER A 239 8.44 -10.31 -27.21
C SER A 239 9.71 -10.52 -28.06
N PRO A 240 10.67 -11.37 -27.62
CA PRO A 240 11.89 -11.65 -28.39
C PRO A 240 11.59 -12.44 -29.67
N LYS A 241 12.32 -12.16 -30.76
CA LYS A 241 12.23 -13.00 -31.98
C LYS A 241 13.06 -14.27 -31.87
N SER A 242 14.21 -14.19 -31.22
CA SER A 242 15.11 -15.32 -30.98
C SER A 242 15.66 -15.33 -29.56
N VAL A 243 15.74 -16.53 -28.98
CA VAL A 243 16.18 -16.75 -27.60
C VAL A 243 17.24 -17.84 -27.53
N VAL A 244 18.36 -17.59 -26.86
CA VAL A 244 19.29 -18.63 -26.42
C VAL A 244 18.95 -19.08 -25.01
N VAL A 245 18.93 -20.39 -24.76
CA VAL A 245 18.73 -20.96 -23.40
C VAL A 245 20.00 -21.66 -22.96
N TYR A 246 20.76 -21.01 -22.08
CA TYR A 246 21.92 -21.60 -21.42
C TYR A 246 21.46 -22.52 -20.29
N GLY A 247 22.05 -23.72 -20.20
CA GLY A 247 21.58 -24.74 -19.25
C GLY A 247 20.34 -25.50 -19.74
N ALA A 248 20.08 -25.45 -21.06
CA ALA A 248 19.00 -26.22 -21.67
C ALA A 248 19.12 -27.71 -21.34
N SER A 249 17.99 -28.35 -21.03
CA SER A 249 17.95 -29.77 -20.64
C SER A 249 16.60 -30.42 -21.03
N ASN A 250 16.45 -31.73 -20.77
CA ASN A 250 15.18 -32.43 -20.99
C ASN A 250 14.10 -31.99 -19.99
N THR A 251 12.84 -32.30 -20.29
CA THR A 251 11.70 -31.96 -19.44
C THR A 251 11.84 -32.51 -18.02
N GLY A 252 11.48 -31.72 -17.01
CA GLY A 252 11.59 -32.08 -15.58
C GLY A 252 12.56 -31.20 -14.80
N THR A 253 13.37 -30.40 -15.49
CA THR A 253 14.25 -29.36 -14.91
C THR A 253 13.74 -27.96 -15.28
N VAL A 254 14.21 -26.92 -14.59
CA VAL A 254 13.91 -25.51 -14.93
C VAL A 254 14.28 -25.22 -16.38
N GLY A 255 15.50 -25.57 -16.81
CA GLY A 255 15.95 -25.35 -18.19
C GLY A 255 15.11 -26.11 -19.23
N GLY A 256 14.63 -27.31 -18.89
CA GLY A 256 13.73 -28.07 -19.76
C GLY A 256 12.33 -27.47 -19.88
N ILE A 257 11.79 -26.92 -18.78
CA ILE A 257 10.49 -26.24 -18.76
C ILE A 257 10.56 -24.94 -19.57
N VAL A 258 11.58 -24.11 -19.34
CA VAL A 258 11.82 -22.87 -20.10
C VAL A 258 11.90 -23.18 -21.59
N LEU A 259 12.74 -24.15 -21.98
CA LEU A 259 12.89 -24.57 -23.37
C LEU A 259 11.55 -25.00 -23.99
N LYS A 260 10.78 -25.83 -23.29
CA LYS A 260 9.48 -26.32 -23.76
C LYS A 260 8.48 -25.18 -24.01
N ASN A 261 8.44 -24.20 -23.10
CA ASN A 261 7.49 -23.09 -23.16
C ASN A 261 7.83 -22.10 -24.28
N LEU A 262 9.12 -21.85 -24.53
CA LEU A 262 9.57 -20.87 -25.53
C LEU A 262 9.48 -21.39 -26.97
N ARG A 263 9.68 -22.69 -27.20
CA ARG A 263 9.72 -23.30 -28.56
C ARG A 263 8.46 -23.12 -29.40
N ARG A 264 7.34 -22.77 -28.79
CA ARG A 264 6.07 -22.49 -29.49
C ARG A 264 5.83 -21.00 -29.74
N ARG A 265 6.72 -20.12 -29.25
CA ARG A 265 6.52 -18.67 -29.25
C ARG A 265 7.55 -17.91 -30.09
N CYS A 266 8.78 -18.40 -30.16
CA CYS A 266 9.90 -17.75 -30.85
C CYS A 266 10.92 -18.78 -31.32
N THR A 267 11.94 -18.33 -32.05
CA THR A 267 13.09 -19.17 -32.40
C THR A 267 13.92 -19.43 -31.15
N VAL A 268 14.21 -20.69 -30.82
CA VAL A 268 14.94 -21.04 -29.59
C VAL A 268 16.17 -21.87 -29.88
N TYR A 269 17.31 -21.42 -29.36
CA TYR A 269 18.60 -22.08 -29.46
C TYR A 269 19.01 -22.65 -28.09
N PRO A 270 18.88 -23.97 -27.87
CA PRO A 270 19.31 -24.58 -26.63
C PRO A 270 20.83 -24.74 -26.61
N VAL A 271 21.47 -24.26 -25.54
CA VAL A 271 22.92 -24.39 -25.32
C VAL A 271 23.20 -25.35 -24.16
N ASN A 272 23.89 -26.44 -24.48
CA ASN A 272 24.38 -27.43 -23.53
C ASN A 272 25.58 -28.20 -24.13
N PRO A 273 26.78 -28.16 -23.51
CA PRO A 273 27.97 -28.81 -24.04
C PRO A 273 27.92 -30.35 -24.01
N ARG A 274 26.99 -30.94 -23.27
CA ARG A 274 26.92 -32.40 -23.04
C ARG A 274 26.04 -33.15 -24.03
N THR A 275 25.20 -32.46 -24.79
CA THR A 275 24.23 -33.10 -25.69
C THR A 275 24.10 -32.34 -27.01
N LYS A 276 23.88 -33.09 -28.10
CA LYS A 276 23.71 -32.53 -29.45
C LYS A 276 22.26 -32.33 -29.85
N VAL A 277 21.32 -32.94 -29.12
CA VAL A 277 19.87 -32.87 -29.40
C VAL A 277 19.12 -32.77 -28.08
N LEU A 278 18.16 -31.83 -28.00
CA LEU A 278 17.26 -31.70 -26.86
C LEU A 278 15.82 -31.51 -27.30
N GLN A 279 14.92 -32.31 -26.72
CA GLN A 279 13.48 -32.22 -27.00
C GLN A 279 13.18 -32.20 -28.52
N GLY A 280 13.97 -32.89 -29.35
CA GLY A 280 13.79 -32.98 -30.81
C GLY A 280 14.31 -31.82 -31.65
N GLN A 281 15.16 -30.92 -31.13
CA GLN A 281 15.89 -29.92 -31.95
C GLN A 281 17.40 -29.95 -31.68
N PRO A 282 18.22 -29.41 -32.60
CA PRO A 282 19.66 -29.25 -32.39
C PRO A 282 19.97 -28.53 -31.10
N CYS A 283 20.97 -29.02 -30.38
CA CYS A 283 21.54 -28.38 -29.21
C CYS A 283 23.00 -28.05 -29.47
N TYR A 284 23.38 -26.84 -29.10
CA TYR A 284 24.68 -26.26 -29.41
C TYR A 284 25.56 -26.27 -28.16
N PRO A 285 26.88 -26.44 -28.31
CA PRO A 285 27.78 -26.47 -27.17
C PRO A 285 28.02 -25.08 -26.55
N ASP A 286 27.93 -24.02 -27.36
CA ASP A 286 28.26 -22.63 -27.01
C ASP A 286 27.56 -21.65 -27.97
N LEU A 287 27.67 -20.34 -27.67
CA LEU A 287 27.10 -19.26 -28.49
C LEU A 287 27.69 -19.20 -29.90
N ALA A 288 29.00 -19.44 -30.04
CA ALA A 288 29.71 -19.33 -31.31
C ALA A 288 29.25 -20.38 -32.34
N SER A 289 28.69 -21.48 -31.87
CA SER A 289 28.14 -22.55 -32.69
C SER A 289 26.72 -22.27 -33.22
N LEU A 290 26.05 -21.21 -32.77
CA LEU A 290 24.70 -20.86 -33.22
C LEU A 290 24.73 -20.27 -34.64
N PRO A 291 23.64 -20.44 -35.41
CA PRO A 291 23.54 -19.87 -36.77
C PRO A 291 23.39 -18.34 -36.79
N GLU A 292 22.93 -17.75 -35.69
CA GLU A 292 22.80 -16.30 -35.49
C GLU A 292 22.96 -15.96 -34.00
N VAL A 293 23.23 -14.71 -33.69
CA VAL A 293 23.23 -14.22 -32.31
C VAL A 293 21.78 -13.92 -31.89
N PRO A 294 21.24 -14.60 -30.86
CA PRO A 294 19.85 -14.36 -30.45
C PRO A 294 19.67 -13.02 -29.76
N GLU A 295 18.46 -12.46 -29.80
CA GLU A 295 18.17 -11.16 -29.19
C GLU A 295 18.13 -11.23 -27.66
N LEU A 296 17.66 -12.35 -27.11
CA LEU A 296 17.51 -12.59 -25.67
C LEU A 296 18.28 -13.84 -25.22
N ALA A 297 18.94 -13.76 -24.07
CA ALA A 297 19.50 -14.93 -23.40
C ALA A 297 18.72 -15.27 -22.12
N VAL A 298 18.43 -16.55 -21.92
CA VAL A 298 17.91 -17.08 -20.65
C VAL A 298 18.97 -17.98 -20.03
N PHE A 299 19.44 -17.60 -18.85
CA PHE A 299 20.49 -18.30 -18.13
C PHE A 299 19.91 -19.18 -17.03
N VAL A 300 20.06 -20.50 -17.18
CA VAL A 300 19.69 -21.51 -16.18
C VAL A 300 20.93 -22.33 -15.81
N VAL A 301 21.99 -21.63 -15.44
CA VAL A 301 23.33 -22.15 -15.11
C VAL A 301 23.81 -21.49 -13.82
N ASN A 302 24.91 -21.95 -13.23
CA ASN A 302 25.45 -21.31 -12.01
C ASN A 302 25.97 -19.88 -12.27
N SER A 303 26.09 -19.09 -11.21
CA SER A 303 26.49 -17.67 -11.26
C SER A 303 27.81 -17.43 -12.02
N GLU A 304 28.85 -18.25 -11.81
CA GLU A 304 30.12 -18.16 -12.55
C GLU A 304 29.93 -18.30 -14.07
N THR A 305 29.09 -19.25 -14.49
CA THR A 305 28.78 -19.46 -15.90
C THR A 305 27.90 -18.33 -16.43
N VAL A 306 26.98 -17.80 -15.63
CA VAL A 306 26.17 -16.64 -16.01
C VAL A 306 27.07 -15.46 -16.35
N VAL A 307 27.96 -15.04 -15.44
CA VAL A 307 28.83 -13.87 -15.66
C VAL A 307 29.65 -14.03 -16.95
N ARG A 308 30.31 -15.19 -17.12
CA ARG A 308 31.13 -15.46 -18.30
C ARG A 308 30.32 -15.44 -19.60
N GLU A 309 29.23 -16.20 -19.66
CA GLU A 309 28.45 -16.34 -20.89
C GLU A 309 27.65 -15.06 -21.20
N PHE A 310 27.25 -14.31 -20.17
CA PHE A 310 26.60 -13.01 -20.31
C PHE A 310 27.52 -11.99 -20.96
N GLU A 311 28.79 -11.89 -20.52
CA GLU A 311 29.76 -11.02 -21.19
C GLU A 311 29.96 -11.38 -22.67
N ILE A 312 30.08 -12.68 -22.97
CA ILE A 312 30.24 -13.17 -24.34
C ILE A 312 29.00 -12.81 -25.18
N PHE A 313 27.81 -13.02 -24.62
CA PHE A 313 26.54 -12.68 -25.27
C PHE A 313 26.40 -11.18 -25.54
N CYS A 314 26.76 -10.33 -24.57
CA CYS A 314 26.77 -8.87 -24.74
C CYS A 314 27.73 -8.43 -25.86
N ARG A 315 28.96 -8.96 -25.89
CA ARG A 315 29.93 -8.66 -26.96
C ARG A 315 29.47 -9.12 -28.33
N ALA A 316 28.67 -10.18 -28.40
CA ALA A 316 28.09 -10.68 -29.64
C ALA A 316 26.92 -9.80 -30.15
N GLY A 317 26.45 -8.82 -29.36
CA GLY A 317 25.34 -7.94 -29.73
C GLY A 317 23.98 -8.40 -29.21
N GLY A 318 23.95 -9.30 -28.22
CA GLY A 318 22.75 -9.65 -27.48
C GLY A 318 22.10 -8.42 -26.85
N LYS A 319 20.76 -8.41 -26.78
CA LYS A 319 19.99 -7.20 -26.45
C LYS A 319 19.27 -7.27 -25.10
N GLY A 320 19.08 -8.46 -24.53
CA GLY A 320 18.47 -8.65 -23.22
C GLY A 320 18.85 -9.98 -22.59
N ALA A 321 18.73 -10.07 -21.27
CA ALA A 321 18.99 -11.29 -20.53
C ALA A 321 17.96 -11.52 -19.41
N ILE A 322 17.63 -12.78 -19.16
CA ILE A 322 16.86 -13.26 -18.02
C ILE A 322 17.72 -14.26 -17.27
N ILE A 323 17.99 -14.00 -15.99
CA ILE A 323 18.83 -14.85 -15.16
C ILE A 323 17.92 -15.63 -14.21
N VAL A 324 17.94 -16.95 -14.33
CA VAL A 324 17.15 -17.90 -13.52
C VAL A 324 18.13 -18.81 -12.80
N SER A 325 18.97 -18.23 -11.94
CA SER A 325 20.00 -18.97 -11.21
C SER A 325 20.13 -18.52 -9.76
N ASP A 326 20.45 -19.49 -8.91
CA ASP A 326 20.85 -19.35 -7.51
C ASP A 326 22.40 -19.19 -7.44
N GLY A 327 22.94 -18.69 -6.33
CA GLY A 327 24.38 -18.62 -6.07
C GLY A 327 25.04 -17.25 -6.19
N PHE A 328 24.26 -16.16 -6.10
CA PHE A 328 24.74 -14.77 -5.98
C PHE A 328 24.84 -14.35 -4.50
N ALA A 329 24.42 -13.14 -4.08
CA ALA A 329 24.56 -12.72 -2.67
C ALA A 329 23.88 -13.64 -1.65
N GLU A 330 22.83 -14.37 -2.05
CA GLU A 330 22.12 -15.35 -1.21
C GLU A 330 23.02 -16.52 -0.75
N SER A 331 24.10 -16.81 -1.51
CA SER A 331 25.10 -17.83 -1.18
C SER A 331 26.44 -17.23 -0.70
N GLY A 332 26.48 -15.93 -0.38
CA GLY A 332 27.66 -15.25 0.16
C GLY A 332 28.69 -14.77 -0.88
N ARG A 333 28.33 -14.74 -2.18
CA ARG A 333 29.20 -14.27 -3.28
C ARG A 333 28.72 -12.93 -3.85
N ARG A 334 28.84 -11.86 -3.06
CA ARG A 334 28.40 -10.51 -3.46
C ARG A 334 29.18 -9.96 -4.65
N GLU A 335 30.43 -10.36 -4.80
CA GLU A 335 31.32 -9.95 -5.88
C GLU A 335 30.89 -10.38 -7.29
N LEU A 336 29.92 -11.29 -7.41
CA LEU A 336 29.33 -11.70 -8.69
C LEU A 336 28.03 -10.94 -9.02
N GLU A 337 27.50 -10.17 -8.07
CA GLU A 337 26.29 -9.36 -8.23
C GLU A 337 26.61 -7.90 -8.59
N ASP A 338 27.72 -7.37 -8.05
CA ASP A 338 28.27 -6.05 -8.37
C ASP A 338 28.94 -6.02 -9.77
#